data_AF-A0A0M3JHT4-F1
#
_entry.id   AF-A0A0M3JHT4-F1
#
_cell.length_a   1.000
_cell.length_b   1.000
_cell.length_c   1.000
_cell.angle_alpha   90.00
_cell.angle_beta   90.00
_cell.angle_gamma   90.00
#
_symmetry.space_group_name_H-M   'P 1'
#
loop_
_entity.id
_entity.type
_entity.pdbx_description
1 polymer ?
#
loop_
_entity_poly.entity_id
_entity_poly.type
_entity_poly.pdbx_seq_one_letter_code
_entity_poly.pdbx_strand_id
1 'polypeptide(L)' 'LEPISGTDGEMTTKGLEDLDARCAKYKKDGAQFAKWRCVHKLSATTPSVKALEEVAKVIIAYCIS' A
#
# COMPACT_ATOMS: atom_id res chain seq x y z
N LEU A 1 5.28 -2.90 6.06
CA LEU A 1 5.41 -3.80 4.88
C LEU A 1 5.17 -5.21 5.36
N GLU A 2 4.56 -6.05 4.53
CA GLU A 2 4.36 -7.47 4.81
C GLU A 2 4.76 -8.32 3.59
N PRO A 3 5.27 -9.54 3.78
CA PRO A 3 5.62 -10.43 2.67
C PRO A 3 4.39 -10.91 1.91
N ILE A 4 4.50 -11.01 0.58
CA ILE A 4 3.47 -11.61 -0.27
C ILE A 4 3.77 -13.11 -0.40
N SER A 5 2.95 -13.95 0.22
CA SER A 5 3.12 -15.41 0.19
C SER A 5 3.21 -15.97 -1.23
N GLY A 6 4.20 -16.83 -1.50
CA GLY A 6 4.40 -17.43 -2.83
C GLY A 6 5.07 -16.49 -3.85
N THR A 7 5.74 -15.44 -3.40
CA THR A 7 6.61 -14.58 -4.24
C THR A 7 8.06 -14.69 -3.80
N ASP A 8 9.01 -14.24 -4.63
CA ASP A 8 10.43 -14.16 -4.27
C ASP A 8 10.73 -12.94 -3.38
N GLY A 9 10.25 -12.98 -2.14
CA GLY A 9 10.51 -11.95 -1.14
C GLY A 9 9.92 -10.57 -1.49
N GLU A 10 8.84 -10.53 -2.27
CA GLU A 10 8.13 -9.29 -2.57
C GLU A 10 7.22 -8.89 -1.41
N MET A 11 6.92 -7.59 -1.31
CA MET A 11 6.27 -7.00 -0.15
C MET A 11 5.03 -6.19 -0.56
N THR A 12 3.99 -6.21 0.26
CA THR A 12 2.87 -5.26 0.21
C THR A 12 2.85 -4.35 1.43
N THR A 13 1.98 -3.35 1.44
CA THR A 13 1.94 -2.28 2.46
C THR A 13 0.68 -2.36 3.30
N LYS A 14 0.85 -2.38 4.63
CA LYS A 14 -0.23 -2.38 5.63
C LYS A 14 -0.61 -0.96 6.06
N GLY A 15 -1.73 -0.85 6.79
CA GLY A 15 -2.16 0.37 7.46
C GLY A 15 -3.48 0.94 6.94
N LEU A 16 -4.28 0.11 6.26
CA LEU A 16 -5.63 0.45 5.79
C LEU A 16 -6.64 0.36 6.95
N GLU A 17 -6.27 -0.34 8.02
CA GLU A 17 -7.04 -0.43 9.24
C GLU A 17 -7.23 0.97 9.86
N ASP A 18 -8.49 1.34 10.10
CA ASP A 18 -8.93 2.63 10.62
C ASP A 18 -8.41 3.85 9.83
N LEU A 19 -8.09 3.68 8.54
CA LEU A 19 -7.53 4.73 7.71
C LEU A 19 -8.47 5.95 7.62
N ASP A 20 -9.76 5.74 7.37
CA ASP A 20 -10.76 6.81 7.25
C ASP A 20 -10.85 7.66 8.53
N ALA A 21 -10.89 7.01 9.70
CA ALA A 21 -10.94 7.69 10.99
C ALA A 21 -9.67 8.52 11.24
N ARG A 22 -8.51 7.99 10.84
CA ARG A 22 -7.23 8.70 10.91
C ARG A 22 -7.19 9.88 9.92
N CYS A 23 -7.66 9.68 8.69
CA CYS A 23 -7.76 10.73 7.67
C CYS A 23 -8.68 11.88 8.12
N ALA A 24 -9.84 11.57 8.70
CA ALA A 24 -10.74 12.57 9.26
C ALA A 24 -10.07 13.39 10.37
N LYS A 25 -9.33 12.73 11.27
CA LYS A 25 -8.53 13.42 12.30
C LYS A 25 -7.44 14.30 11.67
N TYR A 26 -6.65 13.77 10.74
CA TYR A 26 -5.58 14.53 10.09
C TYR A 26 -6.13 15.74 9.32
N LYS A 27 -7.29 15.61 8.70
CA LYS A 27 -7.96 16.72 8.01
C LYS A 27 -8.40 17.81 8.99
N LYS A 28 -8.96 17.43 10.15
CA LYS A 28 -9.30 18.37 11.23
C LYS A 28 -8.06 19.09 11.76
N ASP A 29 -6.94 18.39 11.84
CA ASP A 29 -5.65 18.94 12.28
C ASP A 29 -4.92 19.74 11.18
N GLY A 30 -5.51 19.87 9.98
CA GLY A 30 -5.06 20.76 8.90
C GLY A 30 -4.33 20.09 7.73
N ALA A 31 -4.15 18.76 7.74
CA ALA A 31 -3.52 18.05 6.62
C ALA A 31 -4.33 18.18 5.32
N GLN A 32 -3.64 18.42 4.20
CA GLN A 32 -4.26 18.62 2.88
C GLN A 32 -3.97 17.51 1.89
N PHE A 33 -2.98 16.66 2.17
CA PHE A 33 -2.62 15.52 1.35
C PHE A 33 -2.13 14.38 2.24
N ALA A 34 -2.15 13.17 1.68
CA ALA A 34 -1.62 11.98 2.32
C ALA A 34 -0.58 11.32 1.40
N LYS A 35 0.24 10.45 1.97
CA LYS A 35 1.24 9.68 1.23
C LYS A 35 1.15 8.21 1.61
N TRP A 36 1.10 7.35 0.61
CA TRP A 36 1.25 5.91 0.75
C TRP A 36 2.43 5.42 -0.08
N ARG A 37 3.29 4.58 0.49
CA ARG A 37 4.50 4.07 -0.18
C ARG A 37 4.43 2.57 -0.32
N CYS A 38 4.34 2.09 -1.56
CA CYS A 38 4.55 0.69 -1.92
C CYS A 38 6.00 0.46 -2.36
N VAL A 39 6.46 -0.79 -2.26
CA VAL A 39 7.86 -1.16 -2.57
C VAL A 39 7.85 -2.31 -3.56
N HIS A 40 8.58 -2.15 -4.66
CA HIS A 40 8.82 -3.21 -5.63
C HIS A 40 10.28 -3.64 -5.58
N LYS A 41 10.49 -4.97 -5.66
CA LYS A 41 11.81 -5.58 -5.82
C LYS A 41 12.09 -5.71 -7.32
N LEU A 42 13.26 -5.28 -7.77
CA LEU A 42 13.68 -5.44 -9.16
C LEU A 42 14.67 -6.61 -9.27
N SER A 43 14.39 -7.55 -10.16
CA SER A 43 15.26 -8.68 -10.48
C SER A 43 14.91 -9.26 -11.85
N ALA A 44 15.47 -10.41 -12.22
CA ALA A 44 15.09 -11.10 -13.46
C ALA A 44 13.63 -11.57 -13.49
N THR A 45 12.98 -11.75 -12.32
CA THR A 45 11.63 -12.31 -12.19
C THR A 45 10.69 -11.45 -11.34
N THR A 46 11.16 -10.31 -10.82
CA THR A 46 10.35 -9.37 -10.01
C THR A 46 10.40 -7.96 -10.62
N PRO A 47 9.30 -7.18 -10.58
CA PRO A 47 8.08 -7.46 -9.84
C PRO A 47 7.21 -8.53 -10.52
N SER A 48 6.70 -9.49 -9.73
CA SER A 48 5.79 -10.49 -10.27
C SER A 48 4.41 -9.89 -10.55
N VAL A 49 3.63 -10.54 -11.42
CA VAL A 49 2.23 -10.13 -11.69
C VAL A 49 1.42 -10.10 -10.40
N LYS A 50 1.60 -11.11 -9.53
CA LYS A 50 0.94 -11.18 -8.23
C LYS A 50 1.29 -9.97 -7.35
N ALA A 51 2.55 -9.58 -7.28
CA ALA A 51 2.96 -8.42 -6.49
C ALA A 51 2.42 -7.10 -7.07
N LEU A 52 2.34 -6.97 -8.39
CA LEU A 52 1.72 -5.80 -9.04
C LEU A 52 0.23 -5.71 -8.73
N GLU A 53 -0.51 -6.82 -8.82
CA GLU A 53 -1.93 -6.87 -8.50
C GLU A 53 -2.22 -6.55 -7.03
N GLU A 54 -1.47 -7.15 -6.10
CA GLU A 54 -1.64 -6.90 -4.66
C GLU A 54 -1.32 -5.44 -4.30
N VAL A 55 -0.23 -4.88 -4.83
CA VAL A 55 0.10 -3.47 -4.63
C VAL A 55 -0.96 -2.53 -5.22
N ALA A 56 -1.50 -2.85 -6.41
CA ALA A 56 -2.55 -2.07 -7.04
C ALA A 56 -3.84 -2.06 -6.19
N LYS A 57 -4.27 -3.21 -5.68
CA LYS A 57 -5.45 -3.31 -4.77
C LYS A 57 -5.28 -2.42 -3.55
N VAL A 58 -4.11 -2.44 -2.91
CA VAL A 58 -3.82 -1.62 -1.72
C VAL A 58 -3.83 -0.12 -2.07
N ILE A 59 -3.24 0.28 -3.19
CA ILE A 59 -3.24 1.70 -3.61
C ILE A 59 -4.67 2.17 -3.89
N ILE A 60 -5.48 1.35 -4.57
CA ILE A 60 -6.89 1.67 -4.83
C ILE A 60 -7.63 1.85 -3.50
N ALA A 61 -7.49 0.90 -2.57
CA ALA A 61 -8.12 0.98 -1.24
C ALA A 61 -7.68 2.24 -0.47
N TYR A 62 -6.39 2.58 -0.49
CA TYR A 62 -5.88 3.81 0.12
C TYR A 62 -6.45 5.09 -0.52
N CYS A 63 -6.66 5.12 -1.85
CA CYS A 63 -7.16 6.32 -2.55
C CYS A 63 -8.65 6.57 -2.34
N ILE A 64 -9.44 5.54 -2.04
CA ILE A 64 -10.89 5.66 -1.81
C ILE A 64 -11.26 5.94 -0.36
N SER A 65 -10.34 5.66 0.57
CA SER A 65 -10.40 5.97 2.00
C SER A 65 -10.10 7.44 2.29
#